data_AF-A0A5N4WWA2-F1
#
_entry.id   AF-A0A5N4WWA2-F1
#
_cell.length_a   1.000
_cell.length_b   1.000
_cell.length_c   1.000
_cell.angle_alpha   90.00
_cell.angle_beta   90.00
_cell.angle_gamma   90.00
#
_symmetry.space_group_name_H-M   'P 1'
#
loop_
_entity.id
_entity.type
_entity.pdbx_description
1 polymer ?
#
loop_
_entity_poly.entity_id
_entity_poly.type
_entity_poly.pdbx_seq_one_letter_code
_entity_poly.pdbx_strand_id
1 'polypeptide(L)'
;MNFGIDVNGENEKREKIFQENKTQVFENLNYIKNKINDEDLLVIVRNLIKELEKYNSINNSLLFQAILDLMDDTLKDFNESLANENKEFIEKVRGDLLAINSLLDAYITSGRHFQHVLVEYLGKAYKEVSNEVSSFRRARAIADNALTENIYHNAVEKYRGLEMGYRTYFYRAIGITIGLSLLGLFLKNWLVTEYLGNIEFWVLKLSILAVGITLITYFLKQSAHYQRLADQNYQTQVELQAYPSFMESIPTEEAASVRKELALKYFGREIDGAAHKDMSNLISDQMKSTTEMVKAATDVLTLKQKGGSNGG
;
A
#
# COMPACT_ATOMS: atom_id res chain seq x y z
N MET A 1 3.96 -24.55 21.23
CA MET A 1 5.33 -24.82 21.69
C MET A 1 6.20 -23.69 21.20
N ASN A 2 6.48 -22.73 22.08
CA ASN A 2 7.31 -21.57 21.80
C ASN A 2 8.74 -21.98 22.16
N PHE A 3 9.58 -22.25 21.16
CA PHE A 3 11.02 -22.44 21.39
C PHE A 3 11.64 -21.05 21.62
N GLY A 4 11.36 -20.47 22.78
CA GLY A 4 12.09 -19.32 23.30
C GLY A 4 13.45 -19.83 23.76
N ILE A 5 14.43 -19.84 22.85
CA ILE A 5 15.83 -19.99 23.23
C ILE A 5 16.15 -18.79 24.12
N ASP A 6 16.58 -19.05 25.35
CA ASP A 6 17.02 -18.04 26.31
C ASP A 6 18.37 -17.44 25.87
N VAL A 7 18.30 -16.55 24.87
CA VAL A 7 19.46 -15.87 24.29
C VAL A 7 20.13 -14.91 25.29
N ASN A 8 19.40 -14.47 26.33
CA ASN A 8 19.93 -13.53 27.32
C ASN A 8 20.84 -14.23 28.35
N GLY A 9 20.47 -15.41 28.84
CA GLY A 9 21.31 -16.16 29.79
C GLY A 9 22.66 -16.62 29.20
N GLU A 10 22.70 -16.98 27.92
CA GLU A 10 23.95 -17.37 27.26
C GLU A 10 24.92 -16.21 27.04
N ASN A 11 24.41 -15.02 26.71
CA ASN A 11 25.25 -13.84 26.48
C ASN A 11 25.91 -13.35 27.77
N GLU A 12 25.19 -13.36 28.89
CA GLU A 12 25.72 -12.94 30.20
C GLU A 12 26.83 -13.88 30.69
N LYS A 13 26.66 -15.19 30.46
CA LYS A 13 27.69 -16.20 30.78
C LYS A 13 28.96 -16.02 29.93
N ARG A 14 28.82 -15.74 28.64
CA ARG A 14 29.96 -15.51 27.72
C ARG A 14 30.73 -14.25 28.09
N GLU A 15 30.04 -13.18 28.47
CA GLU A 15 30.67 -11.93 28.89
C GLU A 15 31.49 -12.13 30.17
N LYS A 16 30.95 -12.88 31.13
CA LYS A 16 31.65 -13.20 32.38
C LYS A 16 32.96 -13.96 32.11
N ILE A 17 32.91 -15.02 31.30
CA ILE A 17 34.08 -15.82 30.90
C ILE A 17 35.12 -14.94 30.19
N PHE A 18 34.68 -14.03 29.31
CA PHE A 18 35.59 -13.11 28.63
C PHE A 18 36.35 -12.20 29.61
N GLN A 19 35.65 -11.58 30.56
CA GLN A 19 36.28 -10.69 31.54
C GLN A 19 37.24 -11.45 32.48
N GLU A 20 36.88 -12.67 32.88
CA GLU A 20 37.74 -13.56 33.66
C GLU A 20 39.03 -13.89 32.89
N ASN A 21 38.91 -14.40 31.66
CA ASN A 21 40.06 -14.79 30.85
C ASN A 21 41.00 -13.61 30.57
N LYS A 22 40.42 -12.47 30.25
CA LYS A 22 41.14 -11.22 30.01
C LYS A 22 41.93 -10.78 31.23
N THR A 23 41.31 -10.79 32.40
CA THR A 23 41.98 -10.40 33.65
C THR A 23 43.19 -11.28 33.89
N GLN A 24 43.03 -12.60 33.71
CA GLN A 24 44.10 -13.58 33.90
C GLN A 24 45.27 -13.38 32.92
N VAL A 25 45.02 -13.06 31.63
CA VAL A 25 46.09 -12.73 30.66
C VAL A 25 46.91 -11.53 31.14
N PHE A 26 46.26 -10.45 31.57
CA PHE A 26 46.95 -9.26 32.05
C PHE A 26 47.73 -9.51 33.34
N GLU A 27 47.19 -10.30 34.27
CA GLU A 27 47.88 -10.70 35.49
C GLU A 27 49.15 -11.50 35.18
N ASN A 28 49.04 -12.48 34.29
CA ASN A 28 50.16 -13.33 33.87
C ASN A 28 51.26 -12.52 33.18
N LEU A 29 50.92 -11.59 32.28
CA LEU A 29 51.89 -10.72 31.61
C LEU A 29 52.57 -9.76 32.60
N ASN A 30 51.81 -9.21 33.55
CA ASN A 30 52.37 -8.35 34.59
C ASN A 30 53.28 -9.13 35.56
N TYR A 31 52.97 -10.39 35.86
CA TYR A 31 53.84 -11.26 36.62
C TYR A 31 55.20 -11.44 35.94
N ILE A 32 55.20 -11.80 34.64
CA ILE A 32 56.43 -11.94 33.86
C ILE A 32 57.20 -10.60 33.84
N LYS A 33 56.53 -9.50 33.50
CA LYS A 33 57.11 -8.14 33.46
C LYS A 33 57.82 -7.74 34.76
N ASN A 34 57.25 -8.09 35.92
CA ASN A 34 57.78 -7.68 37.22
C ASN A 34 58.93 -8.56 37.72
N LYS A 35 59.10 -9.76 37.15
CA LYS A 35 60.10 -10.74 37.57
C LYS A 35 61.26 -10.91 36.59
N ILE A 36 61.15 -10.31 35.40
CA ILE A 36 62.13 -10.45 34.34
C ILE A 36 63.29 -9.46 34.49
N ASN A 37 64.52 -9.96 34.32
CA ASN A 37 65.74 -9.13 34.29
C ASN A 37 66.29 -8.94 32.87
N ASP A 38 65.76 -9.67 31.89
CA ASP A 38 66.15 -9.58 30.47
C ASP A 38 65.44 -8.40 29.80
N GLU A 39 66.22 -7.44 29.30
CA GLU A 39 65.69 -6.17 28.77
C GLU A 39 64.92 -6.35 27.46
N ASP A 40 65.34 -7.28 26.59
CA ASP A 40 64.66 -7.58 25.33
C ASP A 40 63.28 -8.20 25.57
N LEU A 41 63.20 -9.18 26.47
CA LEU A 41 61.93 -9.80 26.85
C LEU A 41 60.99 -8.80 27.51
N LEU A 42 61.54 -7.90 28.32
CA LEU A 42 60.77 -6.83 28.95
C LEU A 42 60.14 -5.90 27.90
N VAL A 43 60.84 -5.61 26.79
CA VAL A 43 60.28 -4.87 25.64
C VAL A 43 59.14 -5.63 24.99
N ILE A 44 59.28 -6.94 24.76
CA ILE A 44 58.23 -7.79 24.15
C ILE A 44 56.96 -7.77 25.02
N VAL A 45 57.10 -8.00 26.33
CA VAL A 45 55.97 -8.02 27.27
C VAL A 45 55.28 -6.65 27.34
N ARG A 46 56.05 -5.54 27.38
CA ARG A 46 55.47 -4.18 27.36
C ARG A 46 54.67 -3.91 26.08
N ASN A 47 55.17 -4.34 24.93
CA ASN A 47 54.48 -4.18 23.66
C ASN A 47 53.18 -5.00 23.61
N LEU A 48 53.22 -6.25 24.08
CA LEU A 48 52.05 -7.12 24.18
C LEU A 48 50.95 -6.51 25.07
N ILE A 49 51.31 -6.04 26.27
CA ILE A 49 50.35 -5.38 27.17
C ILE A 49 49.71 -4.17 26.48
N LYS A 50 50.53 -3.32 25.84
CA LYS A 50 50.05 -2.12 25.16
C LYS A 50 49.11 -2.43 23.99
N GLU A 51 49.43 -3.45 23.18
CA GLU A 51 48.55 -3.88 22.09
C GLU A 51 47.25 -4.47 22.64
N LEU A 52 47.30 -5.32 23.66
CA LEU A 52 46.09 -5.86 24.30
C LEU A 52 45.21 -4.76 24.92
N GLU A 53 45.80 -3.74 25.53
CA GLU A 53 45.08 -2.57 26.06
C GLU A 53 44.40 -1.76 24.95
N LYS A 54 45.02 -1.64 23.78
CA LYS A 54 44.42 -0.96 22.62
C LYS A 54 43.17 -1.68 22.11
N TYR A 55 43.10 -3.00 22.29
CA TYR A 55 41.97 -3.84 21.87
C TYR A 55 41.06 -4.27 23.03
N ASN A 56 41.13 -3.54 24.15
CA ASN A 56 40.30 -3.73 25.34
C ASN A 56 38.78 -3.69 25.06
N SER A 57 38.36 -3.15 23.91
CA SER A 57 36.98 -3.09 23.43
C SER A 57 36.52 -4.28 22.59
N ILE A 58 37.41 -5.23 22.25
CA ILE A 58 37.05 -6.39 21.43
C ILE A 58 36.66 -7.55 22.35
N ASN A 59 35.35 -7.78 22.51
CA ASN A 59 34.79 -8.93 23.23
C ASN A 59 34.95 -10.21 22.41
N ASN A 60 36.18 -10.75 22.35
CA ASN A 60 36.43 -12.07 21.78
C ASN A 60 37.01 -13.03 22.81
N SER A 61 36.13 -13.82 23.43
CA SER A 61 36.51 -14.83 24.42
C SER A 61 37.45 -15.90 23.86
N LEU A 62 37.35 -16.25 22.56
CA LEU A 62 38.21 -17.26 21.93
C LEU A 62 39.65 -16.78 21.78
N LEU A 63 39.85 -15.49 21.47
CA LEU A 63 41.20 -14.90 21.39
C LEU A 63 41.88 -14.97 22.76
N PHE A 64 41.21 -14.49 23.80
CA PHE A 64 41.79 -14.50 25.15
C PHE A 64 41.97 -15.91 25.70
N GLN A 65 41.10 -16.87 25.35
CA GLN A 65 41.31 -18.28 25.68
C GLN A 65 42.57 -18.83 24.99
N ALA A 66 42.74 -18.60 23.69
CA ALA A 66 43.91 -19.09 22.96
C ALA A 66 45.22 -18.47 23.47
N ILE A 67 45.18 -17.20 23.90
CA ILE A 67 46.31 -16.56 24.56
C ILE A 67 46.58 -17.22 25.91
N LEU A 68 45.56 -17.48 26.74
CA LEU A 68 45.74 -18.17 28.01
C LEU A 68 46.37 -19.55 27.86
N ASP A 69 45.88 -20.33 26.90
CA ASP A 69 46.40 -21.68 26.65
C ASP A 69 47.90 -21.63 26.31
N LEU A 70 48.35 -20.62 25.55
CA LEU A 70 49.78 -20.39 25.27
C LEU A 70 50.55 -19.86 26.49
N MET A 71 49.89 -19.06 27.32
CA MET A 71 50.50 -18.46 28.52
C MET A 71 50.74 -19.48 29.63
N ASP A 72 49.94 -20.53 29.74
CA ASP A 72 50.14 -21.58 30.76
C ASP A 72 51.50 -22.28 30.57
N ASP A 73 51.83 -22.64 29.32
CA ASP A 73 53.14 -23.21 28.97
C ASP A 73 54.26 -22.17 29.17
N THR A 74 54.03 -20.92 28.73
CA THR A 74 55.00 -19.82 28.90
C THR A 74 55.34 -19.58 30.37
N LEU A 75 54.34 -19.61 31.25
CA LEU A 75 54.53 -19.37 32.69
C LEU A 75 55.28 -20.51 33.36
N LYS A 76 55.01 -21.75 32.94
CA LYS A 76 55.74 -22.92 33.44
C LYS A 76 57.22 -22.80 33.09
N ASP A 77 57.54 -22.55 31.83
CA ASP A 77 58.92 -22.38 31.36
C ASP A 77 59.60 -21.16 32.01
N PHE A 78 58.86 -20.07 32.22
CA PHE A 78 59.37 -18.89 32.93
C PHE A 78 59.71 -19.18 34.39
N ASN A 79 58.86 -19.90 35.12
CA ASN A 79 59.15 -20.28 36.51
C ASN A 79 60.33 -21.25 36.61
N GLU A 80 60.47 -22.18 35.65
CA GLU A 80 61.64 -23.07 35.57
C GLU A 80 62.93 -22.28 35.27
N SER A 81 62.85 -21.23 34.45
CA SER A 81 63.97 -20.33 34.18
C SER A 81 64.44 -19.57 35.42
N LEU A 82 63.51 -19.12 36.27
CA LEU A 82 63.80 -18.43 37.52
C LEU A 82 64.41 -19.36 38.57
N ALA A 83 63.97 -20.63 38.61
CA ALA A 83 64.45 -21.61 39.59
C ALA A 83 65.87 -22.13 39.27
N ASN A 84 66.19 -22.30 37.98
CA ASN A 84 67.41 -22.98 37.54
C ASN A 84 68.43 -22.06 36.85
N GLU A 85 68.15 -20.75 36.71
CA GLU A 85 68.96 -19.77 35.96
C GLU A 85 69.37 -20.26 34.55
N ASN A 86 68.51 -21.08 33.92
CA ASN A 86 68.83 -21.72 32.65
C ASN A 86 68.36 -20.87 31.46
N LYS A 87 69.34 -20.45 30.64
CA LYS A 87 69.13 -19.63 29.44
C LYS A 87 68.25 -20.30 28.38
N GLU A 88 68.19 -21.63 28.32
CA GLU A 88 67.35 -22.35 27.37
C GLU A 88 65.85 -22.05 27.57
N PHE A 89 65.41 -21.97 28.83
CA PHE A 89 64.01 -21.64 29.14
C PHE A 89 63.68 -20.18 28.85
N ILE A 90 64.65 -19.27 29.02
CA ILE A 90 64.48 -17.85 28.65
C ILE A 90 64.23 -17.70 27.14
N GLU A 91 64.93 -18.47 26.30
CA GLU A 91 64.69 -18.48 24.85
C GLU A 91 63.35 -19.11 24.47
N LYS A 92 62.86 -20.13 25.22
CA LYS A 92 61.51 -20.67 25.02
C LYS A 92 60.43 -19.64 25.34
N VAL A 93 60.53 -19.00 26.51
CA VAL A 93 59.63 -17.89 26.90
C VAL A 93 59.64 -16.77 25.86
N ARG A 94 60.80 -16.45 25.29
CA ARG A 94 60.91 -15.50 24.17
C ARG A 94 60.11 -15.97 22.96
N GLY A 95 60.27 -17.22 22.56
CA GLY A 95 59.54 -17.84 21.46
C GLY A 95 58.02 -17.79 21.66
N ASP A 96 57.55 -18.15 22.85
CA ASP A 96 56.13 -18.20 23.16
C ASP A 96 55.49 -16.80 23.18
N LEU A 97 56.17 -15.81 23.77
CA LEU A 97 55.71 -14.43 23.76
C LEU A 97 55.65 -13.85 22.33
N LEU A 98 56.62 -14.21 21.47
CA LEU A 98 56.57 -13.84 20.05
C LEU A 98 55.43 -14.54 19.32
N ALA A 99 55.13 -15.79 19.65
CA ALA A 99 53.99 -16.52 19.10
C ALA A 99 52.65 -15.86 19.50
N ILE A 100 52.50 -15.47 20.77
CA ILE A 100 51.33 -14.71 21.25
C ILE A 100 51.19 -13.40 20.48
N ASN A 101 52.29 -12.67 20.27
CA ASN A 101 52.27 -11.41 19.54
C ASN A 101 51.86 -11.60 18.06
N SER A 102 52.39 -12.63 17.41
CA SER A 102 52.03 -13.01 16.05
C SER A 102 50.55 -13.39 15.92
N LEU A 103 50.02 -14.16 16.89
CA LEU A 103 48.62 -14.52 16.95
C LEU A 103 47.73 -13.27 17.07
N LEU A 104 48.11 -12.34 17.95
CA LEU A 104 47.38 -11.09 18.14
C LEU A 104 47.36 -10.26 16.84
N ASP A 105 48.50 -10.10 16.18
CA ASP A 105 48.60 -9.35 14.92
C ASP A 105 47.79 -10.01 13.78
N ALA A 106 47.85 -11.33 13.66
CA ALA A 106 47.05 -12.08 12.69
C ALA A 106 45.55 -11.89 12.92
N TYR A 107 45.11 -11.94 14.18
CA TYR A 107 43.72 -11.70 14.55
C TYR A 107 43.27 -10.28 14.18
N ILE A 108 44.06 -9.26 14.53
CA ILE A 108 43.77 -7.85 14.22
C ILE A 108 43.68 -7.61 12.71
N THR A 109 44.64 -8.16 11.96
CA THR A 109 44.71 -8.00 10.52
C THR A 109 43.55 -8.70 9.82
N SER A 110 43.20 -9.91 10.27
CA SER A 110 42.01 -10.63 9.80
C SER A 110 40.72 -9.86 10.10
N GLY A 111 40.58 -9.30 11.31
CA GLY A 111 39.43 -8.48 11.69
C GLY A 111 39.25 -7.25 10.80
N ARG A 112 40.36 -6.56 10.48
CA ARG A 112 40.35 -5.41 9.54
C ARG A 112 39.92 -5.82 8.13
N HIS A 113 40.46 -6.92 7.61
CA HIS A 113 40.06 -7.44 6.29
C HIS A 113 38.59 -7.84 6.27
N PHE A 114 38.11 -8.50 7.31
CA PHE A 114 36.72 -8.89 7.42
C PHE A 114 35.80 -7.67 7.45
N GLN A 115 36.14 -6.65 8.25
CA GLN A 115 35.37 -5.40 8.30
C GLN A 115 35.33 -4.69 6.93
N HIS A 116 36.45 -4.64 6.22
CA HIS A 116 36.51 -4.08 4.88
C HIS A 116 35.58 -4.84 3.92
N VAL A 117 35.63 -6.18 3.92
CA VAL A 117 34.77 -7.01 3.07
C VAL A 117 33.29 -6.83 3.42
N LEU A 118 32.94 -6.82 4.71
CA LEU A 118 31.57 -6.59 5.16
C LEU A 118 31.07 -5.21 4.71
N VAL A 119 31.80 -4.15 5.01
CA VAL A 119 31.34 -2.79 4.71
C VAL A 119 31.27 -2.56 3.21
N GLU A 120 32.28 -3.01 2.46
CA GLU A 120 32.34 -2.74 1.03
C GLU A 120 31.38 -3.63 0.23
N TYR A 121 31.41 -4.94 0.42
CA TYR A 121 30.61 -5.86 -0.42
C TYR A 121 29.19 -5.98 0.09
N LEU A 122 28.98 -6.23 1.39
CA LEU A 122 27.62 -6.33 1.94
C LEU A 122 26.95 -4.96 2.00
N GLY A 123 27.69 -3.88 2.27
CA GLY A 123 27.13 -2.53 2.21
C GLY A 123 26.65 -2.15 0.81
N LYS A 124 27.46 -2.43 -0.24
CA LYS A 124 27.04 -2.22 -1.64
C LYS A 124 25.87 -3.12 -2.02
N ALA A 125 25.95 -4.42 -1.75
CA ALA A 125 24.88 -5.37 -2.06
C ALA A 125 23.58 -5.01 -1.34
N TYR A 126 23.62 -4.63 -0.07
CA TYR A 126 22.47 -4.16 0.67
C TYR A 126 21.85 -2.92 0.02
N LYS A 127 22.69 -1.95 -0.39
CA LYS A 127 22.22 -0.72 -1.03
C LYS A 127 21.59 -1.00 -2.40
N GLU A 128 22.19 -1.87 -3.20
CA GLU A 128 21.64 -2.30 -4.50
C GLU A 128 20.31 -3.03 -4.33
N VAL A 129 20.24 -4.02 -3.43
CA VAL A 129 19.01 -4.75 -3.12
C VAL A 129 17.93 -3.80 -2.58
N SER A 130 18.29 -2.86 -1.70
CA SER A 130 17.35 -1.87 -1.16
C SER A 130 16.77 -0.98 -2.25
N ASN A 131 17.63 -0.49 -3.16
CA ASN A 131 17.22 0.32 -4.30
C ASN A 131 16.33 -0.48 -5.27
N GLU A 132 16.68 -1.73 -5.56
CA GLU A 132 15.91 -2.60 -6.45
C GLU A 132 14.54 -3.00 -5.86
N VAL A 133 14.48 -3.26 -4.56
CA VAL A 133 13.21 -3.50 -3.88
C VAL A 133 12.33 -2.25 -3.90
N SER A 134 12.91 -1.06 -3.77
CA SER A 134 12.19 0.21 -3.86
C SER A 134 11.65 0.45 -5.29
N SER A 135 12.48 0.25 -6.32
CA SER A 135 12.08 0.39 -7.72
C SER A 135 10.99 -0.62 -8.09
N PHE A 136 11.12 -1.88 -7.64
CA PHE A 136 10.12 -2.92 -7.84
C PHE A 136 8.78 -2.56 -7.18
N ARG A 137 8.79 -2.04 -5.96
CA ARG A 137 7.56 -1.58 -5.27
C ARG A 137 6.87 -0.48 -6.07
N ARG A 138 7.63 0.46 -6.64
CA ARG A 138 7.10 1.53 -7.49
C ARG A 138 6.48 0.98 -8.77
N ALA A 139 7.20 0.10 -9.47
CA ALA A 139 6.72 -0.53 -10.70
C ALA A 139 5.45 -1.35 -10.46
N ARG A 140 5.41 -2.12 -9.36
CA ARG A 140 4.22 -2.87 -8.95
C ARG A 140 3.03 -1.95 -8.66
N ALA A 141 3.23 -0.85 -7.92
CA ALA A 141 2.16 0.11 -7.64
C ALA A 141 1.59 0.75 -8.92
N ILE A 142 2.45 1.05 -9.90
CA ILE A 142 2.02 1.54 -11.22
C ILE A 142 1.20 0.46 -11.95
N ALA A 143 1.67 -0.79 -11.97
CA ALA A 143 0.97 -1.89 -12.63
C ALA A 143 -0.40 -2.18 -11.99
N ASP A 144 -0.47 -2.24 -10.66
CA ASP A 144 -1.72 -2.47 -9.92
C ASP A 144 -2.73 -1.33 -10.17
N ASN A 145 -2.26 -0.08 -10.24
CA ASN A 145 -3.10 1.07 -10.59
C ASN A 145 -3.57 1.01 -12.05
N ALA A 146 -2.71 0.62 -12.99
CA ALA A 146 -3.09 0.49 -14.40
C ALA A 146 -4.15 -0.60 -14.63
N LEU A 147 -4.06 -1.72 -13.92
CA LEU A 147 -5.10 -2.75 -13.93
C LEU A 147 -6.44 -2.20 -13.43
N THR A 148 -6.41 -1.41 -12.37
CA THR A 148 -7.61 -0.78 -11.78
C THR A 148 -8.18 0.30 -12.71
N GLU A 149 -7.33 1.10 -13.35
CA GLU A 149 -7.73 2.11 -14.33
C GLU A 149 -8.50 1.49 -15.49
N ASN A 150 -8.03 0.35 -16.02
CA ASN A 150 -8.69 -0.34 -17.13
C ASN A 150 -10.13 -0.78 -16.77
N ILE A 151 -10.38 -1.17 -15.52
CA ILE A 151 -11.73 -1.53 -15.05
C ILE A 151 -12.67 -0.33 -15.14
N TYR A 152 -12.23 0.85 -14.67
CA TYR A 152 -13.04 2.06 -14.72
C TYR A 152 -13.16 2.62 -16.14
N HIS A 153 -12.11 2.53 -16.95
CA HIS A 153 -12.13 2.93 -18.35
C HIS A 153 -13.19 2.14 -19.14
N ASN A 154 -13.19 0.80 -19.01
CA ASN A 154 -14.20 -0.06 -19.62
C ASN A 154 -15.62 0.25 -19.12
N ALA A 155 -15.78 0.61 -17.84
CA ALA A 155 -17.07 1.02 -17.30
C ALA A 155 -17.55 2.35 -17.91
N VAL A 156 -16.66 3.34 -18.05
CA VAL A 156 -16.96 4.64 -18.70
C VAL A 156 -17.40 4.43 -20.14
N GLU A 157 -16.65 3.65 -20.93
CA GLU A 157 -17.01 3.35 -22.32
C GLU A 157 -18.39 2.68 -22.41
N LYS A 158 -18.64 1.68 -21.55
CA LYS A 158 -19.93 0.98 -21.51
C LYS A 158 -21.09 1.93 -21.19
N TYR A 159 -20.95 2.79 -20.19
CA TYR A 159 -22.03 3.70 -19.79
C TYR A 159 -22.24 4.85 -20.78
N ARG A 160 -21.17 5.38 -21.39
CA ARG A 160 -21.30 6.35 -22.50
C ARG A 160 -21.97 5.74 -23.73
N GLY A 161 -21.66 4.48 -24.05
CA GLY A 161 -22.34 3.75 -25.12
C GLY A 161 -23.85 3.62 -24.85
N LEU A 162 -24.24 3.29 -23.61
CA LEU A 162 -25.64 3.23 -23.20
C LEU A 162 -26.31 4.61 -23.26
N GLU A 163 -25.68 5.65 -22.75
CA GLU A 163 -26.16 7.04 -22.86
C GLU A 163 -26.47 7.42 -24.31
N MET A 164 -25.51 7.19 -25.22
CA MET A 164 -25.65 7.52 -26.64
C MET A 164 -26.80 6.74 -27.29
N GLY A 165 -26.98 5.47 -26.90
CA GLY A 165 -28.12 4.64 -27.32
C GLY A 165 -29.46 5.22 -26.87
N TYR A 166 -29.62 5.54 -25.58
CA TYR A 166 -30.85 6.11 -25.04
C TYR A 166 -31.16 7.52 -25.59
N ARG A 167 -30.13 8.34 -25.83
CA ARG A 167 -30.26 9.63 -26.49
C ARG A 167 -30.75 9.47 -27.94
N THR A 168 -30.28 8.44 -28.65
CA THR A 168 -30.77 8.11 -29.98
C THR A 168 -32.23 7.65 -29.94
N TYR A 169 -32.62 6.81 -28.98
CA TYR A 169 -34.01 6.40 -28.78
C TYR A 169 -34.93 7.57 -28.44
N PHE A 170 -34.46 8.53 -27.64
CA PHE A 170 -35.18 9.77 -27.34
C PHE A 170 -35.52 10.57 -28.61
N TYR A 171 -34.55 10.84 -29.47
CA TYR A 171 -34.81 11.58 -30.72
C TYR A 171 -35.72 10.78 -31.68
N ARG A 172 -35.56 9.46 -31.74
CA ARG A 172 -36.46 8.59 -32.53
C ARG A 172 -37.89 8.62 -31.98
N ALA A 173 -38.08 8.59 -30.66
CA ALA A 173 -39.39 8.64 -30.03
C ALA A 173 -40.11 9.97 -30.29
N ILE A 174 -39.39 11.09 -30.26
CA ILE A 174 -39.92 12.41 -30.66
C ILE A 174 -40.38 12.36 -32.12
N GLY A 175 -39.52 11.89 -33.02
CA GLY A 175 -39.83 11.78 -34.45
C GLY A 175 -41.05 10.91 -34.73
N ILE A 176 -41.16 9.75 -34.08
CA ILE A 176 -42.29 8.83 -34.20
C ILE A 176 -43.58 9.46 -33.63
N THR A 177 -43.51 10.10 -32.47
CA THR A 177 -44.69 10.72 -31.83
C THR A 177 -45.25 11.86 -32.68
N ILE A 178 -44.38 12.74 -33.18
CA ILE A 178 -44.78 13.83 -34.08
C ILE A 178 -45.26 13.27 -35.41
N GLY A 179 -44.55 12.29 -35.97
CA GLY A 179 -44.92 11.62 -37.23
C GLY A 179 -46.30 10.97 -37.16
N LEU A 180 -46.59 10.19 -36.11
CA LEU A 180 -47.90 9.58 -35.87
C LEU A 180 -48.99 10.64 -35.66
N SER A 181 -48.69 11.74 -34.95
CA SER A 181 -49.64 12.84 -34.73
C SER A 181 -50.00 13.57 -36.03
N LEU A 182 -49.03 13.80 -36.92
CA LEU A 182 -49.24 14.40 -38.24
C LEU A 182 -49.93 13.44 -39.21
N LEU A 183 -49.50 12.18 -39.25
CA LEU A 183 -50.10 11.13 -40.08
C LEU A 183 -51.58 10.92 -39.71
N GLY A 184 -51.90 10.93 -38.42
CA GLY A 184 -53.28 10.90 -37.94
C GLY A 184 -54.12 12.09 -38.41
N LEU A 185 -53.54 13.28 -38.60
CA LEU A 185 -54.26 14.44 -39.17
C LEU A 185 -54.55 14.25 -40.66
N PHE A 186 -53.61 13.72 -41.44
CA PHE A 186 -53.81 13.45 -42.86
C PHE A 186 -54.87 12.35 -43.09
N LEU A 187 -54.84 11.29 -42.27
CA LEU A 187 -55.80 10.19 -42.34
C LEU A 187 -57.14 10.49 -41.67
N LYS A 188 -57.31 11.66 -41.03
CA LYS A 188 -58.52 12.03 -40.29
C LYS A 188 -59.79 11.84 -41.13
N ASN A 189 -59.76 12.30 -42.39
CA ASN A 189 -60.95 12.26 -43.25
C ASN A 189 -61.36 10.83 -43.63
N TRP A 190 -60.42 9.90 -43.63
CA TRP A 190 -60.70 8.49 -43.89
C TRP A 190 -61.10 7.74 -42.61
N LEU A 191 -60.36 7.93 -41.52
CA LEU A 191 -60.61 7.30 -40.21
C LEU A 191 -61.94 7.70 -39.58
N VAL A 192 -62.32 8.98 -39.68
CA VAL A 192 -63.57 9.49 -39.07
C VAL A 192 -64.81 9.11 -39.88
N THR A 193 -64.65 8.85 -41.19
CA THR A 193 -65.79 8.51 -42.06
C THR A 193 -66.09 7.01 -42.06
N GLU A 194 -65.08 6.16 -41.94
CA GLU A 194 -65.23 4.70 -42.04
C GLU A 194 -65.23 3.95 -40.70
N TYR A 195 -64.48 4.41 -39.68
CA TYR A 195 -64.19 3.58 -38.50
C TYR A 195 -64.41 4.22 -37.13
N LEU A 196 -64.37 5.54 -36.99
CA LEU A 196 -64.39 6.23 -35.70
C LEU A 196 -65.32 7.45 -35.72
N GLY A 197 -66.08 7.67 -34.64
CA GLY A 197 -66.74 8.94 -34.40
C GLY A 197 -65.73 10.08 -34.16
N ASN A 198 -66.16 11.32 -34.38
CA ASN A 198 -65.31 12.51 -34.21
C ASN A 198 -64.69 12.59 -32.79
N ILE A 199 -65.46 12.21 -31.75
CA ILE A 199 -65.00 12.21 -30.35
C ILE A 199 -63.92 11.14 -30.11
N GLU A 200 -64.13 9.92 -30.64
CA GLU A 200 -63.21 8.79 -30.45
C GLU A 200 -61.84 9.04 -31.10
N PHE A 201 -61.82 9.73 -32.25
CA PHE A 201 -60.59 10.18 -32.90
C PHE A 201 -59.77 11.14 -32.02
N TRP A 202 -60.42 12.11 -31.35
CA TRP A 202 -59.73 13.03 -30.44
C TRP A 202 -59.19 12.33 -29.21
N VAL A 203 -59.92 11.36 -28.66
CA VAL A 203 -59.46 10.53 -27.54
C VAL A 203 -58.24 9.71 -27.93
N LEU A 204 -58.27 9.01 -29.07
CA LEU A 204 -57.14 8.23 -29.58
C LEU A 204 -55.88 9.09 -29.79
N LYS A 205 -56.04 10.29 -30.36
CA LYS A 205 -54.93 11.24 -30.55
C LYS A 205 -54.34 11.70 -29.21
N LEU A 206 -55.19 11.98 -28.23
CA LEU A 206 -54.75 12.36 -26.89
C LEU A 206 -54.01 11.21 -26.20
N SER A 207 -54.47 9.97 -26.35
CA SER A 207 -53.79 8.78 -25.83
C SER A 207 -52.43 8.55 -26.47
N ILE A 208 -52.29 8.72 -27.78
CA ILE A 208 -50.99 8.61 -28.49
C ILE A 208 -50.03 9.68 -27.99
N LEU A 209 -50.49 10.92 -27.80
CA LEU A 209 -49.66 11.99 -27.24
C LEU A 209 -49.25 11.70 -25.80
N ALA A 210 -50.16 11.19 -24.97
CA ALA A 210 -49.85 10.83 -23.59
C ALA A 210 -48.78 9.73 -23.52
N VAL A 211 -48.91 8.67 -24.32
CA VAL A 211 -47.90 7.58 -24.42
C VAL A 211 -46.58 8.08 -25.01
N GLY A 212 -46.64 8.98 -26.00
CA GLY A 212 -45.44 9.61 -26.56
C GLY A 212 -44.68 10.42 -25.52
N ILE A 213 -45.37 11.26 -24.75
CA ILE A 213 -44.75 12.09 -23.69
C ILE A 213 -44.13 11.22 -22.59
N THR A 214 -44.79 10.13 -22.18
CA THR A 214 -44.24 9.22 -21.15
C THR A 214 -42.98 8.49 -21.65
N LEU A 215 -42.97 8.01 -22.90
CA LEU A 215 -41.80 7.40 -23.53
C LEU A 215 -40.63 8.38 -23.70
N ILE A 216 -40.91 9.61 -24.16
CA ILE A 216 -39.90 10.67 -24.31
C ILE A 216 -39.29 11.00 -22.94
N THR A 217 -40.13 11.14 -21.91
CA THR A 217 -39.68 11.43 -20.54
C THR A 217 -38.83 10.28 -19.98
N TYR A 218 -39.23 9.03 -20.22
CA TYR A 218 -38.49 7.85 -19.79
C TYR A 218 -37.09 7.80 -20.43
N PHE A 219 -36.99 7.93 -21.76
CA PHE A 219 -35.69 7.89 -22.43
C PHE A 219 -34.77 9.05 -22.05
N LEU A 220 -35.33 10.26 -21.85
CA LEU A 220 -34.56 11.41 -21.39
C LEU A 220 -33.93 11.16 -20.01
N LYS A 221 -34.71 10.62 -19.07
CA LYS A 221 -34.22 10.29 -17.72
C LYS A 221 -33.19 9.17 -17.74
N GLN A 222 -33.43 8.12 -18.53
CA GLN A 222 -32.49 7.01 -18.63
C GLN A 222 -31.16 7.45 -19.21
N SER A 223 -31.18 8.34 -20.22
CA SER A 223 -29.97 8.96 -20.76
C SER A 223 -29.23 9.78 -19.70
N ALA A 224 -29.93 10.63 -18.95
CA ALA A 224 -29.32 11.46 -17.90
C ALA A 224 -28.73 10.63 -16.75
N HIS A 225 -29.37 9.51 -16.40
CA HIS A 225 -28.86 8.58 -15.39
C HIS A 225 -27.56 7.91 -15.84
N TYR A 226 -27.51 7.38 -17.07
CA TYR A 226 -26.27 6.78 -17.59
C TYR A 226 -25.15 7.80 -17.81
N GLN A 227 -25.48 9.04 -18.19
CA GLN A 227 -24.51 10.12 -18.26
C GLN A 227 -23.88 10.39 -16.88
N ARG A 228 -24.70 10.54 -15.83
CA ARG A 228 -24.20 10.73 -14.46
C ARG A 228 -23.33 9.57 -14.00
N LEU A 229 -23.72 8.34 -14.32
CA LEU A 229 -22.94 7.14 -13.97
C LEU A 229 -21.61 7.10 -14.72
N ALA A 230 -21.58 7.48 -16.00
CA ALA A 230 -20.36 7.61 -16.78
C ALA A 230 -19.43 8.69 -16.19
N ASP A 231 -19.97 9.86 -15.84
CA ASP A 231 -19.20 10.97 -15.26
C ASP A 231 -18.62 10.60 -13.88
N GLN A 232 -19.37 9.88 -13.05
CA GLN A 232 -18.87 9.38 -11.76
C GLN A 232 -17.73 8.36 -11.92
N ASN A 233 -17.83 7.46 -12.90
CA ASN A 233 -16.77 6.50 -13.17
C ASN A 233 -15.55 7.18 -13.79
N TYR A 234 -15.75 8.19 -14.64
CA TYR A 234 -14.68 8.98 -15.23
C TYR A 234 -13.94 9.79 -14.16
N GLN A 235 -14.66 10.42 -13.23
CA GLN A 235 -14.04 11.09 -12.09
C GLN A 235 -13.20 10.11 -11.26
N THR A 236 -13.76 8.94 -10.92
CA THR A 236 -13.03 7.90 -10.18
C THR A 236 -11.78 7.43 -10.94
N GLN A 237 -11.87 7.28 -12.27
CA GLN A 237 -10.73 6.90 -13.11
C GLN A 237 -9.60 7.93 -13.01
N VAL A 238 -9.91 9.21 -13.18
CA VAL A 238 -8.92 10.30 -13.10
C VAL A 238 -8.34 10.43 -11.70
N GLU A 239 -9.16 10.26 -10.66
CA GLU A 239 -8.70 10.27 -9.26
C GLU A 239 -7.73 9.10 -8.97
N LEU A 240 -8.00 7.90 -9.49
CA LEU A 240 -7.10 6.75 -9.37
C LEU A 240 -5.81 6.91 -10.19
N GLN A 241 -5.86 7.61 -11.32
CA GLN A 241 -4.68 7.93 -12.12
C GLN A 241 -3.75 8.92 -11.39
N ALA A 242 -4.33 9.90 -10.69
CA ALA A 242 -3.59 10.88 -9.89
C ALA A 242 -3.08 10.31 -8.54
N TYR A 243 -3.68 9.22 -8.06
CA TYR A 243 -3.41 8.63 -6.75
C TYR A 243 -1.93 8.26 -6.47
N PRO A 244 -1.21 7.53 -7.33
CA PRO A 244 0.20 7.22 -7.07
C PRO A 244 1.07 8.48 -6.94
N SER A 245 0.84 9.51 -7.76
CA SER A 245 1.56 10.78 -7.66
C SER A 245 1.25 11.52 -6.35
N PHE A 246 0.01 11.45 -5.87
CA PHE A 246 -0.39 12.04 -4.59
C PHE A 246 0.25 11.30 -3.40
N MET A 247 0.27 9.97 -3.43
CA MET A 247 0.83 9.16 -2.35
C MET A 247 2.37 9.25 -2.26
N GLU A 248 3.07 9.54 -3.36
CA GLU A 248 4.51 9.84 -3.34
C GLU A 248 4.84 11.15 -2.60
N SER A 249 3.87 12.09 -2.52
CA SER A 249 4.06 13.40 -1.86
C SER A 249 3.78 13.40 -0.34
N ILE A 250 3.25 12.29 0.20
CA ILE A 250 2.83 12.19 1.60
C ILE A 250 3.90 11.45 2.44
N PRO A 251 4.25 11.95 3.65
CA PRO A 251 5.14 11.26 4.57
C PRO A 251 4.61 9.86 4.95
N THR A 252 5.51 8.89 5.09
CA THR A 252 5.16 7.48 5.36
C THR A 252 4.32 7.25 6.63
N GLU A 253 4.37 8.16 7.61
CA GLU A 253 3.55 8.09 8.83
C GLU A 253 2.07 8.42 8.59
N GLU A 254 1.76 9.30 7.64
CA GLU A 254 0.39 9.74 7.32
C GLU A 254 -0.22 8.96 6.14
N ALA A 255 0.59 8.21 5.39
CA ALA A 255 0.10 7.40 4.28
C ALA A 255 -0.94 6.34 4.71
N ALA A 256 -0.89 5.86 5.96
CA ALA A 256 -1.84 4.89 6.48
C ALA A 256 -3.22 5.50 6.78
N SER A 257 -3.27 6.73 7.31
CA SER A 257 -4.53 7.45 7.57
C SER A 257 -5.21 7.85 6.27
N VAL A 258 -4.44 8.34 5.30
CA VAL A 258 -4.94 8.71 3.96
C VAL A 258 -5.52 7.49 3.23
N ARG A 259 -4.85 6.32 3.29
CA ARG A 259 -5.41 5.07 2.72
C ARG A 259 -6.74 4.68 3.38
N LYS A 260 -6.87 4.86 4.69
CA LYS A 260 -8.11 4.54 5.42
C LYS A 260 -9.25 5.47 5.03
N GLU A 261 -8.98 6.77 4.91
CA GLU A 261 -9.98 7.76 4.51
C GLU A 261 -10.45 7.55 3.06
N LEU A 262 -9.52 7.30 2.13
CA LEU A 262 -9.86 6.98 0.76
C LEU A 262 -10.60 5.65 0.65
N ALA A 263 -10.21 4.64 1.43
CA ALA A 263 -10.92 3.37 1.44
C ALA A 263 -12.39 3.56 1.86
N LEU A 264 -12.67 4.41 2.84
CA LEU A 264 -14.05 4.74 3.23
C LEU A 264 -14.80 5.55 2.16
N LYS A 265 -14.10 6.38 1.38
CA LYS A 265 -14.70 7.17 0.29
C LYS A 265 -15.07 6.32 -0.92
N TYR A 266 -14.25 5.32 -1.26
CA TYR A 266 -14.44 4.50 -2.48
C TYR A 266 -15.08 3.13 -2.21
N PHE A 267 -14.83 2.50 -1.06
CA PHE A 267 -15.44 1.22 -0.68
C PHE A 267 -16.59 1.47 0.31
N GLY A 268 -17.82 1.15 -0.09
CA GLY A 268 -19.03 1.37 0.71
C GLY A 268 -19.91 2.52 0.24
N ARG A 269 -19.61 3.13 -0.92
CA ARG A 269 -20.53 4.08 -1.56
C ARG A 269 -21.79 3.33 -1.99
N GLU A 270 -22.94 3.69 -1.42
CA GLU A 270 -24.23 3.20 -1.91
C GLU A 270 -24.32 3.51 -3.40
N ILE A 271 -24.56 2.48 -4.21
CA ILE A 271 -24.82 2.64 -5.63
C ILE A 271 -26.15 3.38 -5.73
N ASP A 272 -26.04 4.69 -5.89
CA ASP A 272 -27.09 5.55 -6.41
C ASP A 272 -28.41 5.61 -5.61
N GLY A 273 -28.31 5.92 -4.32
CA GLY A 273 -29.48 6.33 -3.52
C GLY A 273 -30.13 7.64 -4.01
N ALA A 274 -29.40 8.47 -4.76
CA ALA A 274 -29.90 9.75 -5.28
C ALA A 274 -30.73 9.59 -6.56
N ALA A 275 -30.27 8.83 -7.57
CA ALA A 275 -31.04 8.67 -8.80
C ALA A 275 -32.32 7.83 -8.61
N HIS A 276 -32.31 6.81 -7.75
CA HIS A 276 -33.51 6.05 -7.44
C HIS A 276 -34.55 6.86 -6.66
N LYS A 277 -34.09 7.75 -5.76
CA LYS A 277 -34.96 8.65 -4.99
C LYS A 277 -35.57 9.74 -5.87
N ASP A 278 -34.80 10.31 -6.79
CA ASP A 278 -35.31 11.29 -7.77
C ASP A 278 -36.30 10.64 -8.77
N MET A 279 -36.06 9.38 -9.17
CA MET A 279 -36.98 8.62 -10.02
C MET A 279 -38.32 8.36 -9.33
N SER A 280 -38.27 7.93 -8.06
CA SER A 280 -39.45 7.69 -7.22
C SER A 280 -40.27 8.97 -7.01
N ASN A 281 -39.60 10.09 -6.73
CA ASN A 281 -40.24 11.38 -6.52
C ASN A 281 -40.95 11.89 -7.79
N LEU A 282 -40.35 11.75 -8.96
CA LEU A 282 -41.00 12.20 -10.20
C LEU A 282 -42.13 11.28 -10.68
N ILE A 283 -42.06 9.96 -10.46
CA ILE A 283 -43.19 9.06 -10.76
C ILE A 283 -44.37 9.41 -9.84
N SER A 284 -44.09 9.67 -8.56
CA SER A 284 -45.05 10.19 -7.60
C SER A 284 -45.63 11.53 -8.06
N ASP A 285 -44.80 12.48 -8.50
CA ASP A 285 -45.25 13.79 -8.99
C ASP A 285 -46.07 13.69 -10.28
N GLN A 286 -45.70 12.80 -11.20
CA GLN A 286 -46.50 12.54 -12.42
C GLN A 286 -47.83 11.86 -12.10
N MET A 287 -47.86 10.88 -11.20
CA MET A 287 -49.11 10.25 -10.76
C MET A 287 -50.00 11.25 -10.03
N LYS A 288 -49.42 12.11 -9.19
CA LYS A 288 -50.14 13.17 -8.47
C LYS A 288 -50.69 14.22 -9.42
N SER A 289 -49.87 14.73 -10.34
CA SER A 289 -50.29 15.71 -11.35
C SER A 289 -51.35 15.15 -12.30
N THR A 290 -51.21 13.89 -12.74
CA THR A 290 -52.22 13.22 -13.57
C THR A 290 -53.53 13.01 -12.79
N THR A 291 -53.46 12.67 -11.50
CA THR A 291 -54.63 12.51 -10.63
C THR A 291 -55.34 13.86 -10.39
N GLU A 292 -54.58 14.93 -10.13
CA GLU A 292 -55.11 16.28 -9.96
C GLU A 292 -55.74 16.79 -11.27
N MET A 293 -55.14 16.50 -12.42
CA MET A 293 -55.69 16.85 -13.74
C MET A 293 -56.98 16.08 -14.04
N VAL A 294 -57.05 14.78 -13.73
CA VAL A 294 -58.27 13.97 -13.90
C VAL A 294 -59.38 14.44 -12.95
N LYS A 295 -59.04 14.80 -11.70
CA LYS A 295 -60.00 15.39 -10.75
C LYS A 295 -60.52 16.72 -11.27
N ALA A 296 -59.65 17.63 -11.69
CA ALA A 296 -60.04 18.92 -12.25
C ALA A 296 -60.93 18.77 -13.49
N ALA A 297 -60.62 17.81 -14.39
CA ALA A 297 -61.47 17.53 -15.55
C ALA A 297 -62.84 16.97 -15.15
N THR A 298 -62.90 16.10 -14.14
CA THR A 298 -64.15 15.54 -13.61
C THR A 298 -65.00 16.60 -12.91
N ASP A 299 -64.38 17.50 -12.16
CA ASP A 299 -65.05 18.64 -11.51
C ASP A 299 -65.62 19.61 -12.56
N VAL A 300 -64.87 19.89 -13.63
CA VAL A 300 -65.36 20.71 -14.75
C VAL A 300 -66.54 20.04 -15.47
N LEU A 301 -66.51 18.72 -15.66
CA LEU A 301 -67.60 17.97 -16.29
C LEU A 301 -68.87 17.94 -15.42
N THR A 302 -68.72 17.77 -14.09
CA THR A 302 -69.85 17.76 -13.15
C THR A 302 -70.45 19.16 -12.94
N LEU A 303 -69.62 20.22 -12.97
CA LEU A 303 -70.08 21.61 -12.98
C LEU A 303 -70.87 21.93 -14.26
N LYS A 304 -70.43 21.41 -15.42
CA LYS A 304 -71.13 21.60 -16.70
C LYS A 304 -72.45 20.83 -16.77
N GLN A 305 -72.55 19.64 -16.16
CA GLN A 305 -73.82 18.91 -16.01
C GLN A 305 -74.79 19.60 -15.06
N LYS A 306 -74.32 20.20 -13.96
CA LYS A 306 -75.17 21.00 -13.06
C LYS A 306 -75.63 22.32 -13.67
N GLY A 307 -74.83 22.93 -14.56
CA GLY A 307 -75.20 24.15 -15.28
C GLY A 307 -76.22 23.94 -16.42
N GLY A 308 -76.36 22.72 -16.94
CA GLY A 308 -77.30 22.38 -18.02
C GLY A 308 -78.72 22.00 -17.57
N SER A 309 -78.96 21.86 -16.26
CA SER A 309 -80.26 21.44 -15.70
C SER A 309 -81.14 22.60 -15.20
N ASN A 310 -80.74 23.86 -15.42
CA ASN A 310 -81.51 25.07 -15.05
C ASN A 310 -81.87 25.92 -16.28
N GLY A 311 -82.29 25.27 -17.36
CA GLY A 311 -82.76 25.89 -18.60
C GLY A 311 -83.77 25.00 -19.31
N GLY A 312 -84.90 24.76 -18.64
CA GLY A 312 -86.09 24.09 -19.15
C GLY A 312 -87.28 24.55 -18.32
#